data_AF-A0A8X8ZF41-F1
#
_entry.id   AF-A0A8X8ZF41-F1
#
_cell.length_a   1.000
_cell.length_b   1.000
_cell.length_c   1.000
_cell.angle_alpha   90.00
_cell.angle_beta   90.00
_cell.angle_gamma   90.00
#
_symmetry.space_group_name_H-M   'P 1'
#
loop_
_entity.id
_entity.type
_entity.pdbx_description
1 polymer ?
#
loop_
_entity_poly.entity_id
_entity_poly.type
_entity_poly.pdbx_seq_one_letter_code
_entity_poly.pdbx_strand_id
1 'polypeptide(L)'
;MSDVNQVDPAILAGSSAGGLSTILHCDRFRALFPNTTRVKCISDSGFFIRGEGELAKQSESHFAQVIAANGLRPLLPRSCTSKRDPNLCLFAEYLVEDVATPLFILEAAFDSYQIKSNFILTVPGLDRMQWENCSKSLEQCNATEIGIIKDFGPIFKKTLMKLGNSSSRGVFLDSCYLHFHFYSTYNWISTPVLHNKVRVLLDIYSILM
;
A
#
# COMPACT_ATOMS: atom_id res chain seq x y z
N MET A 1 -15.27 21.34 17.64
CA MET A 1 -13.89 20.92 17.35
C MET A 1 -12.95 22.12 17.48
N SER A 2 -12.78 22.66 18.69
CA SER A 2 -11.94 23.85 18.95
C SER A 2 -10.46 23.53 19.21
N ASP A 3 -10.12 22.27 19.51
CA ASP A 3 -8.76 21.86 19.93
C ASP A 3 -7.83 21.39 18.78
N VAL A 4 -8.32 21.29 17.55
CA VAL A 4 -7.50 20.80 16.41
C VAL A 4 -6.53 21.89 15.90
N ASN A 5 -6.73 23.15 16.30
CA ASN A 5 -5.98 24.31 15.80
C ASN A 5 -4.55 24.45 16.36
N GLN A 6 -4.10 23.55 17.24
CA GLN A 6 -2.74 23.59 17.84
C GLN A 6 -1.88 22.37 17.49
N VAL A 7 -2.36 21.43 16.67
CA VAL A 7 -1.60 20.24 16.29
C VAL A 7 -0.74 20.56 15.07
N ASP A 8 0.59 20.56 15.24
CA ASP A 8 1.56 20.75 14.16
C ASP A 8 2.88 20.00 14.44
N PRO A 9 3.23 18.95 13.68
CA PRO A 9 2.50 18.42 12.53
C PRO A 9 1.32 17.50 12.93
N ALA A 10 0.33 17.40 12.06
CA ALA A 10 -0.72 16.39 12.14
C ALA A 10 -0.44 15.26 11.13
N ILE A 11 -0.49 14.00 11.59
CA ILE A 11 -0.24 12.84 10.73
C ILE A 11 -1.46 11.93 10.68
N LEU A 12 -1.89 11.59 9.46
CA LEU A 12 -2.77 10.45 9.23
C LEU A 12 -1.92 9.25 8.84
N ALA A 13 -1.97 8.19 9.65
CA ALA A 13 -1.21 6.98 9.40
C ALA A 13 -2.12 5.75 9.55
N GLY A 14 -1.88 4.75 8.71
CA GLY A 14 -2.59 3.49 8.80
C GLY A 14 -1.85 2.36 8.09
N SER A 15 -2.15 1.14 8.51
CA SER A 15 -1.56 -0.08 7.93
C SER A 15 -2.61 -0.91 7.19
N SER A 16 -2.22 -1.65 6.15
CA SER A 16 -3.11 -2.54 5.39
C SER A 16 -4.31 -1.78 4.79
N ALA A 17 -5.54 -2.24 5.02
CA ALA A 17 -6.76 -1.51 4.66
C ALA A 17 -6.80 -0.08 5.25
N GLY A 18 -6.22 0.13 6.43
CA GLY A 18 -6.05 1.47 7.02
C GLY A 18 -5.02 2.32 6.27
N GLY A 19 -3.99 1.71 5.70
CA GLY A 19 -3.02 2.39 4.83
C GLY A 19 -3.64 2.80 3.51
N LEU A 20 -4.47 1.94 2.92
CA LEU A 20 -5.25 2.30 1.73
C LEU A 20 -6.24 3.43 2.02
N SER A 21 -6.95 3.34 3.15
CA SER A 21 -7.85 4.39 3.62
C SER A 21 -7.11 5.70 3.86
N THR A 22 -5.89 5.64 4.40
CA THR A 22 -5.02 6.80 4.58
C THR A 22 -4.74 7.50 3.25
N ILE A 23 -4.44 6.75 2.18
CA ILE A 23 -4.28 7.32 0.84
C ILE A 23 -5.58 7.99 0.38
N LEU A 24 -6.72 7.27 0.45
CA LEU A 24 -8.03 7.76 0.00
C LEU A 24 -8.49 9.03 0.73
N HIS A 25 -8.13 9.19 2.00
CA HIS A 25 -8.59 10.27 2.86
C HIS A 25 -7.54 11.35 3.14
N CYS A 26 -6.31 11.22 2.62
CA CYS A 26 -5.19 12.10 2.98
C CYS A 26 -5.52 13.60 2.81
N ASP A 27 -6.04 14.00 1.64
CA ASP A 27 -6.40 15.39 1.37
C ASP A 27 -7.64 15.86 2.16
N ARG A 28 -8.58 14.95 2.44
CA ARG A 28 -9.72 15.26 3.31
C ARG A 28 -9.28 15.51 4.74
N PHE A 29 -8.33 14.73 5.24
CA PHE A 29 -7.73 14.92 6.54
C PHE A 29 -7.00 16.27 6.59
N ARG A 30 -6.20 16.60 5.57
CA ARG A 30 -5.57 17.93 5.45
C ARG A 30 -6.59 19.08 5.50
N ALA A 31 -7.76 18.91 4.90
CA ALA A 31 -8.81 19.93 4.87
C ALA A 31 -9.46 20.21 6.23
N LEU A 32 -9.21 19.36 7.25
CA LEU A 32 -9.68 19.60 8.63
C LEU A 32 -8.82 20.62 9.39
N PHE A 33 -7.65 20.99 8.86
CA PHE A 33 -6.68 21.86 9.53
C PHE A 33 -6.51 23.20 8.80
N PRO A 34 -6.14 24.28 9.54
CA PRO A 34 -5.72 25.53 8.93
C PRO A 34 -4.57 25.36 7.94
N ASN A 35 -4.40 26.33 7.02
CA ASN A 35 -3.34 26.24 6.02
C ASN A 35 -1.91 26.29 6.57
N THR A 36 -1.75 26.73 7.81
CA THR A 36 -0.48 26.82 8.53
C THR A 36 -0.04 25.49 9.14
N THR A 37 -0.95 24.53 9.33
CA THR A 37 -0.61 23.22 9.91
C THR A 37 0.11 22.35 8.88
N ARG A 38 1.28 21.79 9.25
CA ARG A 38 1.92 20.76 8.44
C ARG A 38 1.15 19.45 8.62
N VAL A 39 0.54 18.98 7.53
CA VAL A 39 -0.12 17.67 7.50
C VAL A 39 0.66 16.75 6.58
N LYS A 40 0.92 15.53 7.05
CA LYS A 40 1.56 14.47 6.28
C LYS A 40 0.73 13.19 6.44
N CYS A 41 0.81 12.29 5.46
CA CYS A 41 0.16 10.99 5.51
C CYS A 41 1.20 9.88 5.37
N ILE A 42 0.99 8.76 6.07
CA ILE A 42 1.85 7.59 5.97
C ILE A 42 0.99 6.35 5.72
N SER A 43 1.15 5.75 4.55
CA SER A 43 0.51 4.50 4.18
C SER A 43 1.51 3.36 4.33
N ASP A 44 1.20 2.40 5.20
CA ASP A 44 2.02 1.21 5.45
C ASP A 44 1.32 -0.05 4.93
N SER A 45 1.90 -0.75 3.96
CA SER A 45 1.26 -1.88 3.26
C SER A 45 -0.16 -1.56 2.75
N GLY A 46 -0.38 -0.32 2.32
CA GLY A 46 -1.66 0.17 1.81
C GLY A 46 -1.70 0.26 0.29
N PHE A 47 -0.58 0.01 -0.39
CA PHE A 47 -0.44 0.11 -1.84
C PHE A 47 -0.87 -1.20 -2.52
N PHE A 48 -2.18 -1.44 -2.60
CA PHE A 48 -2.71 -2.59 -3.34
C PHE A 48 -2.65 -2.34 -4.84
N ILE A 49 -1.99 -3.24 -5.57
CA ILE A 49 -1.87 -3.15 -7.03
C ILE A 49 -3.01 -3.89 -7.73
N ARG A 50 -3.35 -3.44 -8.93
CA ARG A 50 -4.31 -4.14 -9.79
C ARG A 50 -3.75 -5.48 -10.27
N GLY A 51 -2.47 -5.50 -10.62
CA GLY A 51 -1.85 -6.65 -11.29
C GLY A 51 -2.17 -6.68 -12.79
N GLU A 52 -1.89 -7.81 -13.44
CA GLU A 52 -2.05 -7.99 -14.89
C GLU A 52 -2.72 -9.35 -15.20
N GLY A 53 -3.34 -9.49 -16.37
CA GLY A 53 -3.94 -10.75 -16.81
C GLY A 53 -5.10 -11.22 -15.91
N GLU A 54 -5.07 -12.48 -15.50
CA GLU A 54 -6.15 -13.08 -14.68
C GLU A 54 -6.22 -12.50 -13.26
N LEU A 55 -5.06 -12.13 -12.70
CA LEU A 55 -4.97 -11.44 -11.41
C LEU A 55 -5.75 -10.11 -11.42
N ALA A 56 -5.63 -9.36 -12.51
CA ALA A 56 -6.31 -8.08 -12.65
C ALA A 56 -7.83 -8.24 -12.61
N LYS A 57 -8.41 -9.23 -13.30
CA LYS A 57 -9.86 -9.45 -13.30
C LYS A 57 -10.40 -9.71 -11.89
N GLN A 58 -9.67 -10.48 -11.11
CA GLN A 58 -10.08 -10.88 -9.77
C GLN A 58 -9.92 -9.73 -8.79
N SER A 59 -8.78 -9.03 -8.84
CA SER A 59 -8.56 -7.85 -8.01
C SER A 59 -9.62 -6.79 -8.33
N GLU A 60 -9.91 -6.52 -9.60
CA GLU A 60 -10.95 -5.58 -10.03
C GLU A 60 -12.32 -5.96 -9.49
N SER A 61 -12.71 -7.24 -9.61
CA SER A 61 -13.97 -7.73 -9.04
C SER A 61 -14.03 -7.57 -7.53
N HIS A 62 -12.94 -7.87 -6.82
CA HIS A 62 -12.85 -7.72 -5.38
C HIS A 62 -12.98 -6.24 -4.96
N PHE A 63 -12.19 -5.34 -5.56
CA PHE A 63 -12.22 -3.92 -5.23
C PHE A 63 -13.54 -3.25 -5.62
N ALA A 64 -14.19 -3.68 -6.71
CA ALA A 64 -15.54 -3.25 -7.06
C ALA A 64 -16.55 -3.61 -5.95
N GLN A 65 -16.47 -4.82 -5.39
CA GLN A 65 -17.30 -5.25 -4.27
C GLN A 65 -16.99 -4.44 -3.01
N VAL A 66 -15.72 -4.17 -2.71
CA VAL A 66 -15.32 -3.30 -1.59
C VAL A 66 -15.91 -1.91 -1.74
N ILE A 67 -15.84 -1.31 -2.92
CA ILE A 67 -16.42 0.02 -3.21
C ILE A 67 -17.93 0.01 -2.98
N ALA A 68 -18.63 -1.00 -3.51
CA ALA A 68 -20.08 -1.11 -3.41
C ALA A 68 -20.53 -1.33 -1.95
N ALA A 69 -19.93 -2.31 -1.27
CA ALA A 69 -20.30 -2.70 0.09
C ALA A 69 -20.06 -1.58 1.11
N ASN A 70 -19.01 -0.78 0.91
CA ASN A 70 -18.65 0.32 1.83
C ASN A 70 -19.16 1.69 1.36
N GLY A 71 -19.95 1.75 0.27
CA GLY A 71 -20.49 3.01 -0.24
C GLY A 71 -19.42 4.03 -0.63
N LEU A 72 -18.25 3.58 -1.09
CA LEU A 72 -17.08 4.46 -1.31
C LEU A 72 -17.16 5.31 -2.56
N ARG A 73 -18.15 5.06 -3.44
CA ARG A 73 -18.26 5.74 -4.74
C ARG A 73 -18.21 7.27 -4.67
N PRO A 74 -18.88 7.95 -3.71
CA PRO A 74 -18.77 9.41 -3.55
C PRO A 74 -17.40 9.87 -3.03
N LEU A 75 -16.62 8.95 -2.45
CA LEU A 75 -15.33 9.23 -1.86
C LEU A 75 -14.18 9.11 -2.86
N LEU A 76 -14.38 8.45 -4.00
CA LEU A 76 -13.34 8.25 -5.02
C LEU A 76 -12.92 9.57 -5.69
N PRO A 77 -11.62 9.76 -5.99
CA PRO A 77 -11.14 10.99 -6.65
C PRO A 77 -11.78 11.21 -8.02
N ARG A 78 -12.29 12.42 -8.27
CA ARG A 78 -12.87 12.80 -9.58
C ARG A 78 -11.86 12.74 -10.71
N SER A 79 -10.61 13.06 -10.40
CA SER A 79 -9.46 12.97 -11.30
C SER A 79 -9.22 11.55 -11.83
N CYS A 80 -9.53 10.52 -11.04
CA CYS A 80 -9.52 9.13 -11.50
C CYS A 80 -10.84 8.75 -12.21
N THR A 81 -12.00 9.01 -11.57
CA THR A 81 -13.30 8.54 -12.10
C THR A 81 -13.74 9.22 -13.39
N SER A 82 -13.14 10.36 -13.75
CA SER A 82 -13.35 11.02 -15.04
C SER A 82 -12.55 10.39 -16.20
N LYS A 83 -11.49 9.65 -15.89
CA LYS A 83 -10.57 9.05 -16.89
C LYS A 83 -10.75 7.53 -17.01
N ARG A 84 -11.33 6.88 -16.01
CA ARG A 84 -11.38 5.42 -15.86
C ARG A 84 -12.68 4.96 -15.21
N ASP A 85 -12.95 3.66 -15.28
CA ASP A 85 -14.05 3.05 -14.52
C ASP A 85 -13.87 3.34 -13.01
N PRO A 86 -14.91 3.88 -12.32
CA PRO A 86 -14.85 4.14 -10.89
C PRO A 86 -14.45 2.92 -10.04
N ASN A 87 -14.75 1.71 -10.47
CA ASN A 87 -14.38 0.50 -9.75
C ASN A 87 -12.86 0.25 -9.70
N LEU A 88 -12.09 0.92 -10.57
CA LEU A 88 -10.63 0.89 -10.54
C LEU A 88 -10.07 1.92 -9.56
N CYS A 89 -10.81 2.99 -9.26
CA CYS A 89 -10.29 4.15 -8.54
C CYS A 89 -10.07 3.95 -7.04
N LEU A 90 -10.13 2.70 -6.55
CA LEU A 90 -9.68 2.34 -5.21
C LEU A 90 -8.29 1.66 -5.23
N PHE A 91 -7.74 1.29 -6.38
CA PHE A 91 -6.35 0.82 -6.44
C PHE A 91 -5.39 1.98 -6.16
N ALA A 92 -4.38 1.72 -5.34
CA ALA A 92 -3.43 2.75 -4.91
C ALA A 92 -2.63 3.33 -6.08
N GLU A 93 -2.35 2.52 -7.10
CA GLU A 93 -1.71 2.95 -8.35
C GLU A 93 -2.46 4.06 -9.10
N TYR A 94 -3.76 4.23 -8.86
CA TYR A 94 -4.55 5.34 -9.42
C TYR A 94 -4.88 6.42 -8.39
N LEU A 95 -5.08 6.06 -7.12
CA LEU A 95 -5.37 7.03 -6.06
C LEU A 95 -4.22 8.01 -5.84
N VAL A 96 -2.99 7.49 -5.82
CA VAL A 96 -1.79 8.23 -5.42
C VAL A 96 -1.38 9.31 -6.44
N GLU A 97 -1.85 9.21 -7.68
CA GLU A 97 -1.54 10.20 -8.74
C GLU A 97 -2.01 11.61 -8.36
N ASP A 98 -3.12 11.72 -7.62
CA ASP A 98 -3.81 12.99 -7.38
C ASP A 98 -3.75 13.48 -5.93
N VAL A 99 -3.05 12.76 -5.04
CA VAL A 99 -2.89 13.17 -3.64
C VAL A 99 -1.97 14.38 -3.56
N ALA A 100 -2.51 15.51 -3.09
CA ALA A 100 -1.76 16.77 -3.00
C ALA A 100 -0.96 16.89 -1.70
N THR A 101 -1.49 16.34 -0.61
CA THR A 101 -0.86 16.35 0.71
C THR A 101 0.36 15.41 0.73
N PRO A 102 1.48 15.80 1.36
CA PRO A 102 2.67 14.94 1.42
C PRO A 102 2.35 13.53 1.92
N LEU A 103 2.66 12.53 1.09
CA LEU A 103 2.36 11.12 1.32
C LEU A 103 3.65 10.30 1.33
N PHE A 104 3.87 9.55 2.41
CA PHE A 104 4.92 8.55 2.50
C PHE A 104 4.31 7.16 2.33
N ILE A 105 4.84 6.39 1.39
CA ILE A 105 4.40 5.02 1.07
C ILE A 105 5.48 4.07 1.59
N LEU A 106 5.08 3.18 2.49
CA LEU A 106 5.95 2.20 3.13
C LEU A 106 5.46 0.80 2.74
N GLU A 107 6.25 0.10 1.93
CA GLU A 107 5.81 -1.16 1.31
C GLU A 107 6.92 -2.21 1.34
N ALA A 108 6.50 -3.48 1.41
CA ALA A 108 7.35 -4.63 1.15
C ALA A 108 7.15 -5.07 -0.31
N ALA A 109 8.24 -5.27 -1.06
CA ALA A 109 8.13 -5.74 -2.45
C ALA A 109 7.45 -7.11 -2.56
N PHE A 110 7.50 -7.91 -1.48
CA PHE A 110 6.77 -9.16 -1.36
C PHE A 110 5.70 -9.07 -0.28
N ASP A 111 4.75 -8.13 -0.45
CA ASP A 111 3.61 -8.00 0.46
C ASP A 111 2.87 -9.34 0.61
N SER A 112 2.97 -9.93 1.81
CA SER A 112 2.52 -11.31 2.02
C SER A 112 1.00 -11.43 1.97
N TYR A 113 0.26 -10.34 2.24
CA TYR A 113 -1.19 -10.33 2.10
C TYR A 113 -1.59 -10.34 0.62
N GLN A 114 -0.96 -9.49 -0.21
CA GLN A 114 -1.25 -9.45 -1.65
C GLN A 114 -0.89 -10.77 -2.34
N ILE A 115 0.26 -11.35 -1.98
CA ILE A 115 0.66 -12.66 -2.49
C ILE A 115 -0.34 -13.73 -2.05
N LYS A 116 -0.64 -13.82 -0.76
CA LYS A 116 -1.57 -14.84 -0.24
C LYS A 116 -2.98 -14.70 -0.83
N SER A 117 -3.51 -13.48 -0.87
CA SER A 117 -4.93 -13.20 -1.12
C SER A 117 -5.24 -12.98 -2.61
N ASN A 118 -4.32 -12.41 -3.38
CA ASN A 118 -4.56 -12.05 -4.77
C ASN A 118 -3.95 -13.08 -5.76
N PHE A 119 -2.82 -13.74 -5.44
CA PHE A 119 -2.12 -14.63 -6.39
C PHE A 119 -2.54 -16.10 -6.37
N ILE A 120 -3.42 -16.51 -5.44
CA ILE A 120 -3.82 -17.93 -5.31
C ILE A 120 -4.57 -18.48 -6.52
N LEU A 121 -5.12 -17.62 -7.38
CA LEU A 121 -6.03 -18.04 -8.46
C LEU A 121 -5.39 -17.95 -9.86
N THR A 122 -4.13 -17.53 -9.98
CA THR A 122 -3.46 -17.42 -11.29
C THR A 122 -2.77 -18.69 -11.75
N VAL A 123 -2.68 -19.72 -10.91
CA VAL A 123 -2.03 -20.99 -11.27
C VAL A 123 -3.05 -22.12 -11.36
N PRO A 124 -3.42 -22.54 -12.58
CA PRO A 124 -4.30 -23.68 -12.79
C PRO A 124 -3.73 -24.93 -12.11
N GLY A 125 -4.56 -25.62 -11.31
CA GLY A 125 -4.17 -26.86 -10.62
C GLY A 125 -3.37 -26.66 -9.32
N LEU A 126 -3.19 -25.42 -8.86
CA LEU A 126 -2.61 -25.15 -7.54
C LEU A 126 -3.60 -25.58 -6.45
N ASP A 127 -3.16 -26.45 -5.53
CA ASP A 127 -3.97 -26.83 -4.38
C ASP A 127 -4.07 -25.67 -3.38
N ARG A 128 -5.30 -25.33 -2.98
CA ARG A 128 -5.56 -24.18 -2.10
C ARG A 128 -4.92 -24.36 -0.73
N MET A 129 -4.97 -25.57 -0.18
CA MET A 129 -4.43 -25.86 1.15
C MET A 129 -2.90 -25.83 1.13
N GLN A 130 -2.30 -26.38 0.07
CA GLN A 130 -0.86 -26.31 -0.17
C GLN A 130 -0.39 -24.85 -0.24
N TRP A 131 -1.06 -24.01 -1.02
CA TRP A 131 -0.73 -22.60 -1.11
C TRP A 131 -0.91 -21.86 0.22
N GLU A 132 -1.99 -22.14 0.95
CA GLU A 132 -2.21 -21.55 2.27
C GLU A 132 -1.10 -21.90 3.26
N ASN A 133 -0.54 -23.11 3.17
CA ASN A 133 0.58 -23.55 3.98
C ASN A 133 1.90 -22.88 3.54
N CYS A 134 2.18 -22.88 2.23
CA CYS A 134 3.34 -22.21 1.64
C CYS A 134 3.35 -20.70 1.93
N SER A 135 2.24 -19.99 1.71
CA SER A 135 2.15 -18.54 1.93
C SER A 135 2.24 -18.13 3.41
N LYS A 136 2.01 -19.06 4.35
CA LYS A 136 2.27 -18.85 5.79
C LYS A 136 3.72 -19.14 6.17
N SER A 137 4.33 -20.15 5.55
CA SER A 137 5.73 -20.53 5.78
C SER A 137 6.40 -20.91 4.45
N LEU A 138 7.33 -20.06 4.02
CA LEU A 138 8.03 -20.22 2.74
C LEU A 138 8.82 -21.53 2.62
N GLU A 139 9.16 -22.15 3.75
CA GLU A 139 9.82 -23.46 3.81
C GLU A 139 8.94 -24.61 3.30
N GLN A 140 7.62 -24.42 3.31
CA GLN A 140 6.64 -25.40 2.84
C GLN A 140 6.32 -25.25 1.35
N CYS A 141 6.89 -24.23 0.70
CA CYS A 141 6.66 -23.99 -0.72
C CYS A 141 7.49 -24.93 -1.60
N ASN A 142 6.85 -25.44 -2.65
CA ASN A 142 7.54 -26.08 -3.75
C ASN A 142 8.17 -25.05 -4.70
N ALA A 143 8.96 -25.52 -5.68
CA ALA A 143 9.67 -24.64 -6.61
C ALA A 143 8.74 -23.74 -7.45
N THR A 144 7.57 -24.24 -7.85
CA THR A 144 6.56 -23.48 -8.61
C THR A 144 6.00 -22.35 -7.76
N GLU A 145 5.65 -22.64 -6.51
CA GLU A 145 5.10 -21.65 -5.57
C GLU A 145 6.11 -20.54 -5.24
N ILE A 146 7.37 -20.91 -5.03
CA ILE A 146 8.47 -19.95 -4.88
C ILE A 146 8.64 -19.10 -6.15
N GLY A 147 8.44 -19.68 -7.34
CA GLY A 147 8.44 -18.95 -8.61
C GLY A 147 7.41 -17.83 -8.63
N ILE A 148 6.15 -18.14 -8.26
CA ILE A 148 5.05 -17.16 -8.19
C ILE A 148 5.40 -16.01 -7.25
N ILE A 149 5.92 -16.32 -6.06
CA ILE A 149 6.32 -15.31 -5.06
C ILE A 149 7.42 -14.40 -5.62
N LYS A 150 8.44 -15.00 -6.28
CA LYS A 150 9.54 -14.25 -6.88
C LYS A 150 9.09 -13.35 -8.03
N ASP A 151 8.10 -13.78 -8.80
CA ASP A 151 7.57 -12.99 -9.93
C ASP A 151 6.76 -11.78 -9.47
N PHE A 152 6.15 -11.82 -8.28
CA PHE A 152 5.40 -10.69 -7.73
C PHE A 152 6.27 -9.46 -7.48
N GLY A 153 7.44 -9.62 -6.86
CA GLY A 153 8.29 -8.49 -6.45
C GLY A 153 8.63 -7.53 -7.59
N PRO A 154 9.12 -8.02 -8.75
CA PRO A 154 9.35 -7.21 -9.94
C PRO A 154 8.09 -6.51 -10.46
N ILE A 155 6.92 -7.18 -10.45
CA ILE A 155 5.64 -6.59 -10.87
C ILE A 155 5.27 -5.44 -9.95
N PHE A 156 5.30 -5.67 -8.63
CA PHE A 156 4.98 -4.65 -7.63
C PHE A 156 5.90 -3.44 -7.73
N LYS A 157 7.21 -3.68 -7.78
CA LYS A 157 8.23 -2.62 -7.94
C LYS A 157 8.01 -1.83 -9.22
N LYS A 158 7.75 -2.49 -10.35
CA LYS A 158 7.49 -1.83 -11.63
C LYS A 158 6.24 -0.95 -11.54
N THR A 159 5.16 -1.43 -10.92
CA THR A 159 3.93 -0.65 -10.72
C THR A 159 4.19 0.58 -9.84
N LEU A 160 4.91 0.42 -8.73
CA LEU A 160 5.26 1.52 -7.84
C LEU A 160 6.15 2.57 -8.54
N MET A 161 7.09 2.13 -9.38
CA MET A 161 7.95 3.02 -10.17
C MET A 161 7.20 3.83 -11.23
N LYS A 162 6.06 3.34 -11.74
CA LYS A 162 5.22 4.10 -12.71
C LYS A 162 4.66 5.39 -12.12
N LEU A 163 4.57 5.51 -10.79
CA LEU A 163 4.17 6.75 -10.13
C LEU A 163 5.10 7.92 -10.48
N GLY A 164 6.37 7.63 -10.81
CA GLY A 164 7.38 8.64 -11.10
C GLY A 164 7.80 9.43 -9.85
N ASN A 165 8.75 10.35 -10.07
CA ASN A 165 9.29 11.20 -9.02
C ASN A 165 8.27 12.28 -8.65
N SER A 166 8.13 12.57 -7.36
CA SER A 166 7.35 13.69 -6.85
C SER A 166 8.04 14.27 -5.61
N SER A 167 8.02 15.59 -5.47
CA SER A 167 8.51 16.27 -4.26
C SER A 167 7.58 16.11 -3.06
N SER A 168 6.32 15.73 -3.28
CA SER A 168 5.31 15.48 -2.23
C SER A 168 5.11 14.00 -1.92
N ARG A 169 5.86 13.09 -2.55
CA ARG A 169 5.72 11.65 -2.34
C ARG A 169 7.04 10.98 -2.01
N GLY A 170 7.10 10.38 -0.82
CA GLY A 170 8.18 9.51 -0.40
C GLY A 170 7.80 8.05 -0.58
N VAL A 171 8.78 7.19 -0.92
CA VAL A 171 8.59 5.75 -1.01
C VAL A 171 9.74 5.05 -0.29
N PHE A 172 9.40 4.14 0.61
CA PHE A 172 10.30 3.13 1.14
C PHE A 172 9.81 1.77 0.67
N LEU A 173 10.67 1.05 -0.05
CA LEU A 173 10.39 -0.28 -0.56
C LEU A 173 11.53 -1.21 -0.16
N ASP A 174 11.24 -2.17 0.71
CA ASP A 174 12.16 -3.26 1.03
C ASP A 174 11.84 -4.53 0.24
N SER A 175 12.66 -5.56 0.43
CA SER A 175 12.53 -6.85 -0.23
C SER A 175 12.10 -7.98 0.70
N CYS A 176 11.39 -7.67 1.79
CA CYS A 176 10.92 -8.65 2.76
C CYS A 176 9.61 -9.30 2.31
N TYR A 177 9.37 -10.55 2.76
CA TYR A 177 8.06 -11.20 2.70
C TYR A 177 7.28 -10.85 3.96
N LEU A 178 6.49 -9.79 3.91
CA LEU A 178 5.90 -9.15 5.09
C LEU A 178 4.58 -8.45 4.72
N HIS A 179 3.68 -8.30 5.68
CA HIS A 179 2.57 -7.35 5.58
C HIS A 179 2.63 -6.41 6.79
N PHE A 180 2.76 -5.10 6.50
CA PHE A 180 2.91 -3.94 7.39
C PHE A 180 4.11 -3.91 8.36
N HIS A 181 4.55 -2.69 8.68
CA HIS A 181 5.70 -2.40 9.53
C HIS A 181 5.33 -1.80 10.89
N PHE A 182 4.23 -1.03 10.98
CA PHE A 182 3.92 -0.25 12.18
C PHE A 182 3.74 -1.09 13.45
N TYR A 183 3.27 -2.33 13.33
CA TYR A 183 2.87 -3.12 14.49
C TYR A 183 4.02 -3.73 15.27
N SER A 184 5.21 -3.86 14.66
CA SER A 184 6.33 -4.56 15.30
C SER A 184 7.67 -3.92 14.94
N THR A 185 8.44 -3.58 15.97
CA THR A 185 9.84 -3.16 15.82
C THR A 185 10.69 -4.24 15.17
N TYR A 186 10.31 -5.52 15.29
CA TYR A 186 10.99 -6.63 14.62
C TYR A 186 10.95 -6.46 13.10
N ASN A 187 9.82 -6.04 12.54
CA ASN A 187 9.64 -5.87 11.09
C ASN A 187 10.59 -4.81 10.51
N TRP A 188 10.94 -3.81 11.33
CA TRP A 188 11.92 -2.76 11.00
C TRP A 188 13.39 -3.22 11.18
N ILE A 189 13.66 -4.10 12.14
CA ILE A 189 15.01 -4.62 12.38
C ILE A 189 15.39 -5.65 11.31
N SER A 190 14.41 -6.44 10.84
CA SER A 190 14.62 -7.43 9.78
C SER A 190 14.76 -6.81 8.39
N THR A 191 14.48 -5.52 8.23
CA THR A 191 14.54 -4.85 6.93
C THR A 191 15.99 -4.55 6.53
N PRO A 192 16.47 -5.03 5.37
CA PRO A 192 17.84 -4.78 4.96
C PRO A 192 18.08 -3.28 4.70
N VAL A 193 19.30 -2.84 5.00
CA VAL A 193 19.70 -1.44 4.89
C VAL A 193 19.71 -0.97 3.45
N LEU A 194 18.72 -0.17 3.06
CA LEU A 194 18.72 0.49 1.75
C LEU A 194 19.59 1.76 1.79
N HIS A 195 20.69 1.80 1.04
CA HIS A 195 21.57 2.98 0.88
C HIS A 195 22.06 3.61 2.20
N ASN A 196 22.46 2.82 3.20
CA ASN A 196 22.85 3.29 4.54
C ASN A 196 21.75 4.04 5.33
N LYS A 197 20.48 4.01 4.89
CA LYS A 197 19.36 4.70 5.56
C LYS A 197 18.56 3.86 6.54
N VAL A 198 18.94 2.61 6.78
CA VAL A 198 18.37 1.78 7.85
C VAL A 198 19.49 1.45 8.83
N ARG A 199 19.70 2.34 9.80
CA ARG A 199 20.09 1.90 11.14
C ARG A 199 18.84 2.05 11.98
N VAL A 200 18.46 0.95 12.63
CA VAL A 200 17.43 0.87 13.68
C VAL A 200 17.38 2.19 14.45
N LEU A 201 16.20 2.82 14.52
CA LEU A 201 15.93 4.17 15.04
C LEU A 201 16.32 5.37 14.15
N LEU A 202 16.21 5.28 12.82
CA LEU A 202 16.04 6.50 12.01
C LEU A 202 14.58 6.95 12.06
N ASP A 203 14.22 7.48 13.23
CA ASP A 203 13.43 8.69 13.37
C ASP A 203 12.26 8.85 12.40
N ILE A 204 11.06 8.47 12.88
CA ILE A 204 9.82 9.16 12.49
C ILE A 204 10.05 10.69 12.54
N TYR A 205 10.93 11.18 13.42
CA TYR A 205 11.40 12.57 13.49
C TYR A 205 12.02 13.13 12.20
N SER A 206 12.67 12.33 11.36
CA SER A 206 13.26 12.79 10.10
C SER A 206 12.21 12.96 8.99
N ILE A 207 11.07 12.26 9.12
CA ILE A 207 9.87 12.49 8.30
C ILE A 207 9.04 13.65 8.90
N LEU A 208 9.21 13.97 10.19
CA LEU A 208 8.47 15.02 10.91
C LEU A 208 9.07 16.43 10.79
N MET A 209 10.38 16.57 10.53
CA MET A 209 10.99 17.88 10.24
C MET A 209 10.64 18.38 8.83
#